data_AF-A0A1E9E9M0-F1
#
_entry.id   AF-A0A1E9E9M0-F1
#
_cell.length_a   1.000
_cell.length_b   1.000
_cell.length_c   1.000
_cell.angle_alpha   90.00
_cell.angle_beta   90.00
_cell.angle_gamma   90.00
#
_symmetry.space_group_name_H-M   'P 1'
#
loop_
_entity.id
_entity.type
_entity.pdbx_description
1 polymer ?
#
loop_
_entity_poly.entity_id
_entity_poly.type
_entity_poly.pdbx_seq_one_letter_code
_entity_poly.pdbx_strand_id
1 'polypeptide(L)'
;MKKNITNKILMVRPVSFTFNEETAVNNHYQKKDNKPIQEIQNNALTEFDNMVEKLKKIGIDVRVMQDTKEPHTPDSIFPNNWFSTHYSNTIVLYPMFAENRRLERTDNLYDYFDKADDLNVVDYSNLEKENIFLEGTGALVLDRKNKKAYCSLSQRANEKLLDIFCEDAGYKKIAFHSYQTVDGKRKPIYHTNVMMAMGENYAILCADSIDNLEERENVIRELESDGKEIVYISEYQVEHFLGNAIELVNNENVKICVMSTTAYSVLTDEQKNIIEKYDVIVPVDVHIIERYGGGSARCMIAELFI
;
A
#
# COMPACT_ATOMS: atom_id res chain seq x y z
N MET A 1 9.30 -22.96 -6.90
CA MET A 1 9.66 -21.54 -7.14
C MET A 1 8.90 -20.68 -6.16
N LYS A 2 9.53 -19.65 -5.57
CA LYS A 2 8.86 -18.68 -4.70
C LYS A 2 7.88 -17.84 -5.55
N LYS A 3 6.63 -17.68 -5.12
CA LYS A 3 5.57 -16.94 -5.85
C LYS A 3 5.64 -15.45 -5.54
N ASN A 4 5.92 -14.58 -6.51
CA ASN A 4 6.11 -13.12 -6.27
C ASN A 4 4.80 -12.36 -6.05
N ILE A 5 3.69 -12.95 -6.46
CA ILE A 5 2.31 -12.51 -6.24
C ILE A 5 1.54 -13.62 -5.54
N THR A 6 0.46 -13.24 -4.85
CA THR A 6 -0.33 -14.17 -4.04
C THR A 6 -1.82 -14.06 -4.37
N ASN A 7 -2.55 -15.14 -4.09
CA ASN A 7 -4.00 -15.13 -4.08
C ASN A 7 -4.57 -15.00 -2.66
N LYS A 8 -3.71 -14.95 -1.63
CA LYS A 8 -4.11 -14.87 -0.23
C LYS A 8 -3.85 -13.46 0.30
N ILE A 9 -4.87 -12.84 0.84
CA ILE A 9 -4.77 -11.49 1.41
C ILE A 9 -5.48 -11.40 2.76
N LEU A 10 -5.03 -10.46 3.59
CA LEU A 10 -5.75 -10.01 4.79
C LEU A 10 -6.24 -8.58 4.57
N MET A 11 -7.49 -8.34 4.91
CA MET A 11 -8.11 -7.01 4.97
C MET A 11 -8.69 -6.78 6.36
N VAL A 12 -8.75 -5.52 6.82
CA VAL A 12 -9.27 -5.17 8.15
C VAL A 12 -10.58 -4.42 7.99
N ARG A 13 -11.67 -5.01 8.49
CA ARG A 13 -13.01 -4.42 8.43
C ARG A 13 -13.14 -3.35 9.52
N PRO A 14 -13.34 -2.07 9.17
CA PRO A 14 -13.31 -0.99 10.15
C PRO A 14 -14.59 -0.93 10.98
N VAL A 15 -14.47 -0.47 12.24
CA VAL A 15 -15.63 -0.21 13.12
C VAL A 15 -15.77 1.27 13.52
N SER A 16 -14.75 2.10 13.25
CA SER A 16 -14.72 3.52 13.59
C SER A 16 -13.94 4.37 12.58
N PHE A 17 -14.08 4.05 11.29
CA PHE A 17 -13.51 4.80 10.17
C PHE A 17 -14.04 6.22 10.11
N THR A 18 -13.12 7.17 10.09
CA THR A 18 -13.39 8.60 9.91
C THR A 18 -12.10 9.31 9.49
N PHE A 19 -12.18 10.62 9.27
CA PHE A 19 -11.01 11.45 9.02
C PHE A 19 -10.05 11.39 10.21
N ASN A 20 -8.77 11.12 9.97
CA ASN A 20 -7.76 11.03 11.02
C ASN A 20 -6.88 12.29 11.06
N GLU A 21 -7.09 13.12 12.09
CA GLU A 21 -6.34 14.37 12.30
C GLU A 21 -4.83 14.12 12.46
N GLU A 22 -4.41 13.00 13.07
CA GLU A 22 -2.99 12.69 13.29
C GLU A 22 -2.26 12.37 12.00
N THR A 23 -2.93 11.77 11.02
CA THR A 23 -2.33 11.45 9.71
C THR A 23 -2.51 12.58 8.70
N ALA A 24 -3.56 13.40 8.84
CA ALA A 24 -3.86 14.51 7.92
C ALA A 24 -2.78 15.61 7.91
N VAL A 25 -1.92 15.69 8.94
CA VAL A 25 -0.81 16.65 9.00
C VAL A 25 0.18 16.52 7.83
N ASN A 26 0.32 15.32 7.26
CA ASN A 26 1.21 15.02 6.13
C ASN A 26 0.57 14.15 5.04
N ASN A 27 -0.66 13.68 5.22
CA ASN A 27 -1.46 13.03 4.18
C ASN A 27 -2.41 14.05 3.51
N HIS A 28 -1.94 14.71 2.46
CA HIS A 28 -2.69 15.74 1.73
C HIS A 28 -3.86 15.21 0.87
N TYR A 29 -4.01 13.89 0.78
CA TYR A 29 -5.10 13.23 0.03
C TYR A 29 -6.39 13.13 0.87
N GLN A 30 -6.29 13.17 2.19
CA GLN A 30 -7.46 13.24 3.07
C GLN A 30 -8.20 14.57 2.90
N LYS A 31 -9.53 14.50 2.84
CA LYS A 31 -10.43 15.65 2.78
C LYS A 31 -11.41 15.56 3.94
N LYS A 32 -11.58 16.70 4.61
CA LYS A 32 -12.57 16.88 5.68
C LYS A 32 -13.74 17.69 5.14
N ASP A 33 -14.96 17.27 5.47
CA ASP A 33 -16.18 18.03 5.22
C ASP A 33 -17.17 17.82 6.39
N ASN A 34 -18.39 18.35 6.23
CA ASN A 34 -19.41 18.35 7.28
C ASN A 34 -20.25 17.06 7.31
N LYS A 35 -19.85 15.99 6.60
CA LYS A 35 -20.61 14.74 6.59
C LYS A 35 -20.59 14.09 7.99
N PRO A 36 -21.73 13.57 8.50
CA PRO A 36 -21.77 12.93 9.81
C PRO A 36 -20.83 11.71 9.89
N ILE A 37 -20.11 11.56 10.99
CA ILE A 37 -19.16 10.45 11.22
C ILE A 37 -19.82 9.08 11.01
N GLN A 38 -21.06 8.91 11.50
CA GLN A 38 -21.79 7.65 11.32
C GLN A 38 -22.09 7.35 9.86
N GLU A 39 -22.36 8.37 9.04
CA GLU A 39 -22.57 8.20 7.60
C GLU A 39 -21.26 7.83 6.90
N ILE A 40 -20.14 8.47 7.27
CA ILE A 40 -18.80 8.14 6.77
C ILE A 40 -18.47 6.67 7.06
N GLN A 41 -18.62 6.23 8.32
CA GLN A 41 -18.39 4.85 8.72
C GLN A 41 -19.28 3.86 7.97
N ASN A 42 -20.59 4.13 7.86
CA ASN A 42 -21.52 3.22 7.18
C ASN A 42 -21.20 3.07 5.69
N ASN A 43 -20.82 4.16 5.02
CA ASN A 43 -20.47 4.11 3.61
C ASN A 43 -19.13 3.40 3.40
N ALA A 44 -18.11 3.69 4.21
CA ALA A 44 -16.81 3.01 4.15
C ALA A 44 -16.96 1.50 4.41
N LEU A 45 -17.84 1.10 5.33
CA LEU A 45 -18.15 -0.30 5.59
C LEU A 45 -18.78 -0.98 4.37
N THR A 46 -19.68 -0.28 3.68
CA THR A 46 -20.31 -0.77 2.45
C THR A 46 -19.29 -0.93 1.33
N GLU A 47 -18.40 0.05 1.13
CA GLU A 47 -17.30 -0.03 0.15
C GLU A 47 -16.35 -1.18 0.46
N PHE A 48 -15.96 -1.33 1.72
CA PHE A 48 -15.12 -2.44 2.19
C PHE A 48 -15.76 -3.79 1.90
N ASP A 49 -17.01 -3.99 2.34
CA ASP A 49 -17.71 -5.26 2.18
C ASP A 49 -17.90 -5.60 0.68
N ASN A 50 -18.25 -4.61 -0.14
CA ASN A 50 -18.34 -4.77 -1.60
C ASN A 50 -17.01 -5.17 -2.24
N MET A 51 -15.89 -4.57 -1.81
CA MET A 51 -14.56 -4.94 -2.28
C MET A 51 -14.20 -6.37 -1.90
N VAL A 52 -14.45 -6.78 -0.65
CA VAL A 52 -14.24 -8.16 -0.18
C VAL A 52 -15.05 -9.16 -1.02
N GLU A 53 -16.34 -8.89 -1.23
CA GLU A 53 -17.21 -9.76 -2.05
C GLU A 53 -16.71 -9.86 -3.49
N LYS A 54 -16.31 -8.73 -4.09
CA LYS A 54 -15.79 -8.69 -5.46
C LYS A 54 -14.51 -9.51 -5.62
N LEU A 55 -13.55 -9.34 -4.71
CA LEU A 55 -12.29 -10.07 -4.71
C LEU A 55 -12.49 -11.58 -4.50
N LYS A 56 -13.37 -11.97 -3.55
CA LYS A 56 -13.73 -13.37 -3.34
C LYS A 56 -14.38 -13.99 -4.59
N LYS A 57 -15.29 -13.26 -5.24
CA LYS A 57 -16.00 -13.72 -6.44
C LYS A 57 -15.05 -14.03 -7.61
N ILE A 58 -13.94 -13.30 -7.72
CA ILE A 58 -12.93 -13.53 -8.76
C ILE A 58 -11.82 -14.51 -8.34
N GLY A 59 -11.96 -15.18 -7.20
CA GLY A 59 -11.09 -16.28 -6.78
C GLY A 59 -9.90 -15.88 -5.89
N ILE A 60 -9.94 -14.71 -5.26
CA ILE A 60 -8.97 -14.31 -4.23
C ILE A 60 -9.42 -14.87 -2.86
N ASP A 61 -8.47 -15.47 -2.13
CA ASP A 61 -8.64 -15.91 -0.74
C ASP A 61 -8.51 -14.69 0.18
N VAL A 62 -9.65 -14.06 0.49
CA VAL A 62 -9.72 -12.87 1.33
C VAL A 62 -10.07 -13.25 2.77
N ARG A 63 -9.09 -13.12 3.66
CA ARG A 63 -9.27 -13.18 5.12
C ARG A 63 -9.65 -11.80 5.62
N VAL A 64 -10.60 -11.73 6.54
CA VAL A 64 -11.10 -10.47 7.09
C VAL A 64 -10.88 -10.44 8.60
N MET A 65 -10.01 -9.53 9.04
CA MET A 65 -9.83 -9.17 10.44
C MET A 65 -10.88 -8.14 10.86
N GLN A 66 -11.48 -8.33 12.03
CA GLN A 66 -12.44 -7.36 12.57
C GLN A 66 -11.71 -6.36 13.46
N ASP A 67 -11.89 -5.08 13.18
CA ASP A 67 -11.44 -4.01 14.05
C ASP A 67 -12.27 -3.92 15.34
N THR A 68 -11.73 -3.27 16.36
CA THR A 68 -12.36 -3.05 17.67
C THR A 68 -12.63 -1.57 17.91
N LYS A 69 -13.68 -1.23 18.67
CA LYS A 69 -14.02 0.18 18.94
C LYS A 69 -12.95 0.89 19.76
N GLU A 70 -12.30 0.14 20.65
CA GLU A 70 -11.21 0.60 21.49
C GLU A 70 -10.01 -0.32 21.27
N PRO A 71 -8.82 0.23 21.00
CA PRO A 71 -8.49 1.65 20.88
C PRO A 71 -9.09 2.33 19.64
N HIS A 72 -9.22 3.66 19.64
CA HIS A 72 -9.74 4.39 18.49
C HIS A 72 -8.70 4.51 17.36
N THR A 73 -8.79 3.61 16.38
CA THR A 73 -7.87 3.50 15.24
C THR A 73 -8.61 3.66 13.90
N PRO A 74 -8.92 4.89 13.46
CA PRO A 74 -9.72 5.13 12.26
C PRO A 74 -9.06 4.62 10.96
N ASP A 75 -7.74 4.50 10.93
CA ASP A 75 -6.95 4.03 9.78
C ASP A 75 -6.65 2.51 9.82
N SER A 76 -7.24 1.75 10.75
CA SER A 76 -7.06 0.29 10.89
C SER A 76 -7.36 -0.49 9.60
N ILE A 77 -8.23 0.07 8.75
CA ILE A 77 -8.58 -0.42 7.41
C ILE A 77 -7.37 -0.54 6.47
N PHE A 78 -6.23 0.08 6.79
CA PHE A 78 -4.99 0.05 5.99
C PHE A 78 -3.90 -0.83 6.64
N PRO A 79 -4.08 -2.18 6.68
CA PRO A 79 -3.18 -3.10 7.36
C PRO A 79 -1.76 -3.11 6.79
N ASN A 80 -1.64 -2.76 5.51
CA ASN A 80 -0.40 -2.84 4.76
C ASN A 80 0.70 -1.91 5.31
N ASN A 81 0.34 -0.93 6.15
CA ASN A 81 1.29 0.02 6.72
C ASN A 81 1.98 -0.49 7.98
N TRP A 82 1.31 -1.32 8.80
CA TRP A 82 1.84 -1.71 10.09
C TRP A 82 2.37 -3.14 10.14
N PHE A 83 2.00 -4.01 9.19
CA PHE A 83 2.67 -5.29 8.99
C PHE A 83 2.81 -5.71 7.54
N SER A 84 3.68 -6.69 7.32
CA SER A 84 3.71 -7.45 6.07
C SER A 84 4.17 -8.88 6.33
N THR A 85 3.90 -9.77 5.38
CA THR A 85 4.38 -11.15 5.43
C THR A 85 5.40 -11.42 4.33
N HIS A 86 6.32 -12.33 4.62
CA HIS A 86 7.40 -12.73 3.73
C HIS A 86 7.63 -14.23 3.83
N TYR A 87 8.32 -14.80 2.86
CA TYR A 87 8.66 -16.23 2.87
C TYR A 87 9.39 -16.65 4.15
N SER A 88 9.37 -17.96 4.41
CA SER A 88 9.94 -18.57 5.63
C SER A 88 9.16 -18.19 6.88
N ASN A 89 7.82 -18.09 6.75
CA ASN A 89 6.89 -17.77 7.83
C ASN A 89 7.21 -16.45 8.55
N THR A 90 7.77 -15.46 7.85
CA THR A 90 8.20 -14.21 8.47
C THR A 90 7.06 -13.19 8.46
N ILE A 91 6.78 -12.63 9.62
CA ILE A 91 5.95 -11.42 9.78
C ILE A 91 6.86 -10.27 10.17
N VAL A 92 6.73 -9.14 9.49
CA VAL A 92 7.43 -7.92 9.86
C VAL A 92 6.41 -6.94 10.44
N LEU A 93 6.66 -6.45 11.66
CA LEU A 93 5.89 -5.38 12.29
C LEU A 93 6.65 -4.06 12.17
N TYR A 94 5.94 -3.02 11.77
CA TYR A 94 6.52 -1.75 11.37
C TYR A 94 6.21 -0.62 12.36
N PRO A 95 7.17 0.30 12.57
CA PRO A 95 6.95 1.50 13.36
C PRO A 95 6.12 2.53 12.57
N MET A 96 5.10 3.10 13.22
CA MET A 96 4.13 4.03 12.64
C MET A 96 4.36 5.46 13.12
N PHE A 97 4.27 6.43 12.22
CA PHE A 97 4.49 7.84 12.53
C PHE A 97 3.42 8.37 13.49
N ALA A 98 2.15 8.26 13.10
CA ALA A 98 1.01 8.69 13.90
C ALA A 98 0.81 7.76 15.11
N GLU A 99 0.54 8.34 16.28
CA GLU A 99 0.52 7.59 17.54
C GLU A 99 -0.70 6.67 17.61
N ASN A 100 -1.86 7.13 17.14
CA ASN A 100 -3.05 6.29 17.10
C ASN A 100 -2.88 5.05 16.22
N ARG A 101 -2.12 5.16 15.12
CA ARG A 101 -1.85 4.04 14.23
C ARG A 101 -0.95 2.95 14.83
N ARG A 102 -0.17 3.28 15.87
CA ARG A 102 0.65 2.31 16.61
C ARG A 102 -0.20 1.27 17.31
N LEU A 103 -1.44 1.64 17.65
CA LEU A 103 -2.41 0.81 18.35
C LEU A 103 -3.15 -0.17 17.42
N GLU A 104 -2.97 -0.05 16.09
CA GLU A 104 -3.54 -0.99 15.11
C GLU A 104 -2.88 -2.38 15.17
N ARG A 105 -1.65 -2.45 15.71
CA ARG A 105 -0.93 -3.70 15.93
C ARG A 105 -1.56 -4.44 17.10
N THR A 106 -2.25 -5.53 16.79
CA THR A 106 -2.95 -6.36 17.78
C THR A 106 -2.59 -7.83 17.62
N ASP A 107 -2.63 -8.57 18.73
CA ASP A 107 -2.34 -10.02 18.73
C ASP A 107 -3.36 -10.84 17.93
N ASN A 108 -4.56 -10.28 17.67
CA ASN A 108 -5.58 -10.87 16.81
C ASN A 108 -5.05 -11.18 15.40
N LEU A 109 -3.97 -10.52 14.96
CA LEU A 109 -3.29 -10.85 13.71
C LEU A 109 -2.90 -12.33 13.63
N TYR A 110 -2.42 -12.90 14.74
CA TYR A 110 -1.86 -14.25 14.75
C TYR A 110 -2.91 -15.34 14.56
N ASP A 111 -4.18 -15.06 14.88
CA ASP A 111 -5.31 -15.96 14.64
C ASP A 111 -5.56 -16.24 13.15
N TYR A 112 -5.00 -15.41 12.27
CA TYR A 112 -5.11 -15.56 10.83
C TYR A 112 -4.01 -16.44 10.22
N PHE A 113 -3.22 -17.16 11.03
CA PHE A 113 -2.17 -18.06 10.56
C PHE A 113 -2.27 -19.45 11.20
N ASP A 114 -2.25 -20.50 10.38
CA ASP A 114 -2.54 -21.89 10.80
C ASP A 114 -1.55 -22.44 11.84
N LYS A 115 -0.33 -21.89 11.90
CA LYS A 115 0.74 -22.29 12.81
C LYS A 115 1.43 -21.06 13.39
N ALA A 116 0.72 -20.33 14.25
CA ALA A 116 1.24 -19.11 14.87
C ALA A 116 2.60 -19.31 15.55
N ASP A 117 2.83 -20.48 16.18
CA ASP A 117 4.09 -20.81 16.86
C ASP A 117 5.30 -20.98 15.91
N ASP A 118 5.05 -21.21 14.61
CA ASP A 118 6.10 -21.36 13.58
C ASP A 118 6.44 -20.01 12.90
N LEU A 119 5.84 -18.90 13.34
CA LEU A 119 6.06 -17.57 12.76
C LEU A 119 7.38 -16.98 13.25
N ASN A 120 8.18 -16.48 12.31
CA ASN A 120 9.34 -15.65 12.60
C ASN A 120 8.90 -14.18 12.64
N VAL A 121 8.76 -13.61 13.82
CA VAL A 121 8.33 -12.21 13.98
C VAL A 121 9.55 -11.29 14.06
N VAL A 122 9.69 -10.42 13.07
CA VAL A 122 10.67 -9.33 13.06
C VAL A 122 9.94 -8.04 13.42
N ASP A 123 10.22 -7.51 14.60
CA ASP A 123 9.50 -6.35 15.14
C ASP A 123 10.39 -5.10 15.22
N TYR A 124 10.12 -4.13 14.35
CA TYR A 124 10.79 -2.84 14.33
C TYR A 124 10.06 -1.76 15.12
N SER A 125 8.89 -2.05 15.72
CA SER A 125 8.03 -1.06 16.39
C SER A 125 8.73 -0.32 17.54
N ASN A 126 9.72 -0.94 18.19
CA ASN A 126 10.48 -0.30 19.27
C ASN A 126 11.21 0.98 18.83
N LEU A 127 11.51 1.12 17.54
CA LEU A 127 12.17 2.30 16.96
C LEU A 127 11.28 3.56 16.96
N GLU A 128 9.97 3.43 17.24
CA GLU A 128 9.07 4.57 17.45
C GLU A 128 9.55 5.47 18.59
N LYS A 129 10.21 4.91 19.62
CA LYS A 129 10.80 5.65 20.75
C LYS A 129 11.93 6.59 20.32
N GLU A 130 12.52 6.34 19.16
CA GLU A 130 13.61 7.11 18.56
C GLU A 130 13.13 7.99 17.39
N ASN A 131 11.81 8.06 17.14
CA ASN A 131 11.21 8.74 15.99
C ASN A 131 11.73 8.21 14.63
N ILE A 132 11.99 6.89 14.55
CA ILE A 132 12.39 6.21 13.33
C ILE A 132 11.19 5.37 12.86
N PHE A 133 10.71 5.66 11.65
CA PHE A 133 9.47 5.09 11.09
C PHE A 133 9.73 4.43 9.73
N LEU A 134 8.93 3.41 9.40
CA LEU A 134 8.91 2.78 8.08
C LEU A 134 7.55 2.10 7.92
N GLU A 135 6.56 2.81 7.38
CA GLU A 135 5.15 2.37 7.32
C GLU A 135 4.88 1.29 6.26
N GLY A 136 5.49 0.11 6.47
CA GLY A 136 5.18 -1.13 5.79
C GLY A 136 5.23 -1.05 4.28
N THR A 137 4.32 -1.76 3.60
CA THR A 137 4.20 -1.71 2.13
C THR A 137 3.50 -0.44 1.63
N GLY A 138 3.17 0.50 2.53
CA GLY A 138 2.89 1.88 2.16
C GLY A 138 4.15 2.60 1.71
N ALA A 139 5.17 2.54 2.56
CA ALA A 139 6.50 3.08 2.29
C ALA A 139 7.36 2.19 1.36
N LEU A 140 7.14 0.87 1.39
CA LEU A 140 7.95 -0.12 0.68
C LEU A 140 7.20 -0.72 -0.52
N VAL A 141 7.55 -0.31 -1.73
CA VAL A 141 7.12 -1.02 -2.96
C VAL A 141 8.16 -2.08 -3.29
N LEU A 142 7.80 -3.35 -3.09
CA LEU A 142 8.72 -4.47 -3.18
C LEU A 142 8.64 -5.17 -4.55
N ASP A 143 9.74 -5.15 -5.30
CA ASP A 143 9.95 -6.13 -6.38
C ASP A 143 10.50 -7.42 -5.76
N ARG A 144 9.59 -8.33 -5.43
CA ARG A 144 9.94 -9.60 -4.78
C ARG A 144 10.74 -10.53 -5.69
N LYS A 145 10.53 -10.44 -7.01
CA LYS A 145 11.21 -11.26 -8.01
C LYS A 145 12.68 -10.86 -8.13
N ASN A 146 12.94 -9.56 -8.24
CA ASN A 146 14.29 -9.01 -8.44
C ASN A 146 14.96 -8.60 -7.13
N LYS A 147 14.28 -8.79 -5.99
CA LYS A 147 14.77 -8.43 -4.65
C LYS A 147 15.19 -6.96 -4.58
N LYS A 148 14.32 -6.06 -5.04
CA LYS A 148 14.51 -4.60 -4.91
C LYS A 148 13.41 -3.96 -4.08
N ALA A 149 13.78 -3.08 -3.16
CA ALA A 149 12.86 -2.32 -2.32
C ALA A 149 12.91 -0.86 -2.76
N TYR A 150 11.84 -0.40 -3.41
CA TYR A 150 11.67 0.99 -3.82
C TYR A 150 11.01 1.75 -2.69
N CYS A 151 11.63 2.85 -2.26
CA CYS A 151 11.16 3.62 -1.12
C CYS A 151 11.44 5.11 -1.31
N SER A 152 10.36 5.89 -1.41
CA SER A 152 10.42 7.34 -1.27
C SER A 152 10.59 7.67 0.22
N LEU A 153 11.71 8.29 0.57
CA LEU A 153 11.99 8.76 1.91
C LEU A 153 11.04 9.91 2.28
N SER A 154 10.52 9.87 3.50
CA SER A 154 9.53 10.81 4.01
C SER A 154 9.53 10.80 5.54
N GLN A 155 8.61 11.56 6.17
CA GLN A 155 8.39 11.48 7.62
C GLN A 155 7.95 10.08 8.09
N ARG A 156 7.48 9.23 7.17
CA ARG A 156 6.98 7.86 7.43
C ARG A 156 7.92 6.77 6.92
N ALA A 157 9.06 7.16 6.36
CA ALA A 157 10.05 6.24 5.78
C ALA A 157 11.47 6.77 6.03
N ASN A 158 12.08 6.27 7.10
CA ASN A 158 13.43 6.62 7.52
C ASN A 158 14.46 5.72 6.82
N GLU A 159 15.50 6.36 6.25
CA GLU A 159 16.52 5.63 5.49
C GLU A 159 17.29 4.59 6.32
N LYS A 160 17.57 4.88 7.61
CA LYS A 160 18.31 3.93 8.46
C LYS A 160 17.54 2.63 8.66
N LEU A 161 16.22 2.73 8.86
CA LEU A 161 15.39 1.53 9.00
C LEU A 161 15.15 0.84 7.65
N LEU A 162 15.13 1.58 6.55
CA LEU A 162 15.15 1.00 5.21
C LEU A 162 16.43 0.18 4.97
N ASP A 163 17.60 0.67 5.40
CA ASP A 163 18.87 -0.05 5.32
C ASP A 163 18.80 -1.38 6.08
N ILE A 164 18.37 -1.35 7.34
CA ILE A 164 18.19 -2.54 8.18
C ILE A 164 17.21 -3.52 7.53
N PHE A 165 16.04 -3.05 7.09
CA PHE A 165 15.05 -3.90 6.42
C PHE A 165 15.63 -4.56 5.16
N CYS A 166 16.38 -3.81 4.34
CA CYS A 166 16.99 -4.32 3.12
C CYS A 166 18.04 -5.39 3.41
N GLU A 167 18.87 -5.18 4.44
CA GLU A 167 19.85 -6.17 4.90
C GLU A 167 19.18 -7.45 5.40
N ASP A 168 18.22 -7.31 6.33
CA ASP A 168 17.52 -8.45 6.96
C ASP A 168 16.70 -9.26 5.95
N ALA A 169 16.01 -8.60 5.03
CA ALA A 169 15.13 -9.24 4.05
C ALA A 169 15.84 -9.62 2.74
N GLY A 170 17.12 -9.24 2.57
CA GLY A 170 17.92 -9.49 1.38
C GLY A 170 17.43 -8.76 0.13
N TYR A 171 17.07 -7.48 0.29
CA TYR A 171 16.65 -6.60 -0.79
C TYR A 171 17.76 -5.58 -1.12
N LYS A 172 17.92 -5.24 -2.40
CA LYS A 172 18.64 -4.06 -2.84
C LYS A 172 17.80 -2.81 -2.56
N LYS A 173 18.34 -1.87 -1.81
CA LYS A 173 17.73 -0.56 -1.55
C LYS A 173 17.71 0.30 -2.81
N ILE A 174 16.53 0.77 -3.20
CA ILE A 174 16.32 1.86 -4.17
C ILE A 174 15.60 3.00 -3.43
N ALA A 175 16.37 3.86 -2.76
CA ALA A 175 15.86 5.02 -2.05
C ALA A 175 15.85 6.27 -2.93
N PHE A 176 14.83 7.11 -2.78
CA PHE A 176 14.68 8.38 -3.49
C PHE A 176 13.77 9.32 -2.69
N HIS A 177 13.57 10.55 -3.18
CA HIS A 177 12.61 11.50 -2.64
C HIS A 177 11.54 11.82 -3.68
N SER A 178 10.28 11.87 -3.25
CA SER A 178 9.18 12.25 -4.13
C SER A 178 8.29 13.35 -3.55
N TYR A 179 7.77 14.18 -4.44
CA TYR A 179 7.02 15.38 -4.15
C TYR A 179 5.79 15.48 -5.06
N GLN A 180 4.81 16.26 -4.61
CA GLN A 180 3.59 16.59 -5.32
C GLN A 180 3.28 18.06 -5.15
N THR A 181 2.46 18.61 -6.05
CA THR A 181 2.07 20.02 -6.00
C THR A 181 0.79 20.20 -5.19
N VAL A 182 0.89 20.82 -4.01
CA VAL A 182 -0.27 21.15 -3.16
C VAL A 182 -0.34 22.66 -2.98
N ASP A 183 -1.45 23.28 -3.40
CA ASP A 183 -1.65 24.74 -3.38
C ASP A 183 -0.48 25.53 -4.00
N GLY A 184 0.03 25.02 -5.13
CA GLY A 184 1.16 25.62 -5.86
C GLY A 184 2.54 25.44 -5.19
N LYS A 185 2.65 24.60 -4.15
CA LYS A 185 3.92 24.32 -3.47
C LYS A 185 4.28 22.83 -3.58
N ARG A 186 5.57 22.52 -3.77
CA ARG A 186 6.07 21.16 -3.67
C ARG A 186 5.99 20.67 -2.23
N LYS A 187 5.32 19.54 -2.01
CA LYS A 187 5.16 18.87 -0.72
C LYS A 187 5.57 17.40 -0.85
N PRO A 188 6.22 16.80 0.15
CA PRO A 188 6.57 15.39 0.10
C PRO A 188 5.34 14.50 -0.13
N ILE A 189 5.49 13.45 -0.93
CA ILE A 189 4.53 12.35 -0.97
C ILE A 189 4.86 11.43 0.22
N TYR A 190 3.85 11.14 1.05
CA TYR A 190 4.07 10.48 2.32
C TYR A 190 4.42 8.99 2.18
N HIS A 191 3.86 8.30 1.17
CA HIS A 191 4.06 6.88 0.88
C HIS A 191 4.38 6.62 -0.59
N THR A 192 5.36 5.75 -0.83
CA THR A 192 5.77 5.29 -2.16
C THR A 192 4.62 4.70 -2.96
N ASN A 193 3.74 3.92 -2.30
CA ASN A 193 2.62 3.23 -2.96
C ASN A 193 1.48 4.16 -3.43
N VAL A 194 1.62 5.48 -3.27
CA VAL A 194 0.69 6.46 -3.82
C VAL A 194 1.12 6.86 -5.23
N MET A 195 2.43 6.84 -5.50
CA MET A 195 3.01 7.26 -6.78
C MET A 195 3.62 6.13 -7.60
N MET A 196 3.69 4.92 -7.03
CA MET A 196 4.29 3.76 -7.67
C MET A 196 3.57 2.44 -7.31
N ALA A 197 3.40 1.57 -8.30
CA ALA A 197 2.98 0.17 -8.11
C ALA A 197 3.93 -0.79 -8.83
N MET A 198 4.02 -2.01 -8.31
CA MET A 198 4.87 -3.07 -8.87
C MET A 198 4.02 -4.27 -9.30
N GLY A 199 4.12 -4.64 -10.58
CA GLY A 199 3.68 -5.93 -11.10
C GLY A 199 4.89 -6.79 -11.50
N GLU A 200 4.66 -8.03 -11.94
CA GLU A 200 5.72 -8.95 -12.33
C GLU A 200 6.43 -8.49 -13.62
N ASN A 201 5.68 -7.87 -14.54
CA ASN A 201 6.16 -7.48 -15.87
C ASN A 201 6.13 -5.96 -16.14
N TYR A 202 5.40 -5.20 -15.33
CA TYR A 202 5.30 -3.75 -15.47
C TYR A 202 5.44 -3.06 -14.12
N ALA A 203 5.65 -1.75 -14.15
CA ALA A 203 5.57 -0.90 -12.96
C ALA A 203 4.79 0.37 -13.33
N ILE A 204 3.93 0.82 -12.43
CA ILE A 204 3.31 2.15 -12.52
C ILE A 204 4.23 3.13 -11.81
N LEU A 205 4.56 4.27 -12.43
CA LEU A 205 5.51 5.22 -11.86
C LEU A 205 5.16 6.67 -12.23
N CYS A 206 5.02 7.53 -11.22
CA CYS A 206 5.05 8.98 -11.42
C CYS A 206 6.49 9.50 -11.38
N ALA A 207 7.22 9.40 -12.50
CA ALA A 207 8.61 9.86 -12.56
C ALA A 207 8.73 11.37 -12.29
N ASP A 208 7.71 12.15 -12.65
CA ASP A 208 7.69 13.60 -12.44
C ASP A 208 7.64 14.02 -10.97
N SER A 209 7.17 13.15 -10.08
CA SER A 209 7.24 13.38 -8.63
C SER A 209 8.65 13.30 -8.08
N ILE A 210 9.62 12.73 -8.79
CA ILE A 210 11.01 12.60 -8.33
C ILE A 210 11.80 13.81 -8.85
N ASP A 211 11.85 14.88 -8.07
CA ASP A 211 12.44 16.17 -8.50
C ASP A 211 13.96 16.07 -8.75
N ASN A 212 14.66 15.20 -8.00
CA ASN A 212 16.08 14.94 -8.23
C ASN A 212 16.27 14.05 -9.47
N LEU A 213 16.99 14.57 -10.47
CA LEU A 213 17.19 13.87 -11.75
C LEU A 213 18.00 12.58 -11.61
N GLU A 214 19.02 12.55 -10.75
CA GLU A 214 19.84 11.34 -10.54
C GLU A 214 19.02 10.23 -9.86
N GLU A 215 18.21 10.58 -8.86
CA GLU A 215 17.29 9.63 -8.22
C GLU A 215 16.25 9.11 -9.23
N ARG A 216 15.69 10.00 -10.05
CA ARG A 216 14.69 9.65 -11.08
C ARG A 216 15.28 8.70 -12.12
N GLU A 217 16.44 9.03 -12.68
CA GLU A 217 17.15 8.20 -13.65
C GLU A 217 17.54 6.85 -13.04
N ASN A 218 17.94 6.82 -11.77
CA ASN A 218 18.23 5.59 -11.06
C ASN A 218 16.99 4.69 -10.94
N VAL A 219 15.84 5.22 -10.51
CA VAL A 219 14.59 4.44 -10.39
C VAL A 219 14.17 3.86 -11.74
N ILE A 220 14.16 4.68 -12.80
CA ILE A 220 13.80 4.24 -14.15
C ILE A 220 14.76 3.14 -14.64
N ARG A 221 16.07 3.38 -14.55
CA ARG A 221 17.10 2.43 -14.97
C ARG A 221 17.00 1.10 -14.25
N GLU A 222 16.70 1.11 -12.94
CA GLU A 222 16.55 -0.12 -12.16
C GLU A 222 15.34 -0.94 -12.61
N LEU A 223 14.21 -0.30 -12.89
CA LEU A 223 13.01 -0.94 -13.44
C LEU A 223 13.25 -1.50 -14.84
N GLU A 224 13.84 -0.71 -15.74
CA GLU A 224 14.15 -1.12 -17.11
C GLU A 224 15.16 -2.27 -17.14
N SER A 225 16.19 -2.24 -16.28
CA SER A 225 17.18 -3.31 -16.17
C SER A 225 16.59 -4.65 -15.75
N ASP A 226 15.45 -4.61 -15.05
CA ASP A 226 14.68 -5.78 -14.64
C ASP A 226 13.64 -6.22 -15.69
N GLY A 227 13.61 -5.55 -16.85
CA GLY A 227 12.69 -5.82 -17.95
C GLY A 227 11.26 -5.37 -17.68
N LYS A 228 11.05 -4.40 -16.77
CA LYS A 228 9.72 -3.84 -16.50
C LYS A 228 9.31 -2.90 -17.62
N GLU A 229 8.09 -3.07 -18.12
CA GLU A 229 7.42 -2.05 -18.92
C GLU A 229 6.88 -0.95 -17.99
N ILE A 230 7.34 0.29 -18.15
CA ILE A 230 6.95 1.38 -17.24
C ILE A 230 5.68 2.06 -17.75
N VAL A 231 4.62 2.01 -16.94
CA VAL A 231 3.40 2.79 -17.10
C VAL A 231 3.60 4.14 -16.41
N TYR A 232 4.04 5.14 -17.17
CA TYR A 232 4.21 6.49 -16.65
C TYR A 232 2.85 7.11 -16.31
N ILE A 233 2.73 7.68 -15.11
CA ILE A 233 1.54 8.39 -14.66
C ILE A 233 1.87 9.84 -14.28
N SER A 234 0.89 10.73 -14.42
CA SER A 234 1.02 12.15 -14.05
C SER A 234 0.69 12.39 -12.58
N GLU A 235 1.09 13.55 -12.03
CA GLU A 235 0.66 13.96 -10.68
C GLU A 235 -0.86 14.02 -10.54
N TYR A 236 -1.58 14.43 -11.59
CA TYR A 236 -3.04 14.37 -11.61
C TYR A 236 -3.55 12.94 -11.37
N GLN A 237 -2.94 11.94 -12.01
CA GLN A 237 -3.32 10.54 -11.81
C GLN A 237 -2.89 10.00 -10.44
N VAL A 238 -1.80 10.51 -9.86
CA VAL A 238 -1.39 10.24 -8.47
C VAL A 238 -2.44 10.77 -7.49
N GLU A 239 -2.96 11.99 -7.69
CA GLU A 239 -4.07 12.56 -6.90
C GLU A 239 -5.37 11.74 -7.00
N HIS A 240 -5.50 10.93 -8.06
CA HIS A 240 -6.60 10.00 -8.29
C HIS A 240 -6.19 8.55 -7.98
N PHE A 241 -5.17 8.35 -7.14
CA PHE A 241 -4.72 7.07 -6.60
C PHE A 241 -4.25 6.02 -7.62
N LEU A 242 -3.83 6.43 -8.82
CA LEU A 242 -3.42 5.46 -9.84
C LEU A 242 -2.16 4.67 -9.46
N GLY A 243 -1.27 5.23 -8.63
CA GLY A 243 -0.15 4.48 -8.05
C GLY A 243 -0.57 3.46 -6.98
N ASN A 244 -1.79 3.57 -6.43
CA ASN A 244 -2.30 2.70 -5.36
C ASN A 244 -2.96 1.42 -5.92
N ALA A 245 -2.26 0.77 -6.84
CA ALA A 245 -2.68 -0.48 -7.47
C ALA A 245 -1.88 -1.68 -6.91
N ILE A 246 -2.42 -2.88 -7.09
CA ILE A 246 -1.76 -4.13 -6.70
C ILE A 246 -1.98 -5.24 -7.72
N GLU A 247 -0.91 -5.92 -8.09
CA GLU A 247 -1.00 -7.18 -8.84
C GLU A 247 -1.22 -8.35 -7.86
N LEU A 248 -2.29 -9.10 -8.07
CA LEU A 248 -2.57 -10.36 -7.39
C LEU A 248 -2.74 -11.47 -8.43
N VAL A 249 -2.85 -12.71 -7.98
CA VAL A 249 -3.22 -13.85 -8.83
C VAL A 249 -4.45 -14.52 -8.24
N ASN A 250 -5.40 -14.98 -9.05
CA ASN A 250 -6.55 -15.72 -8.54
C ASN A 250 -6.32 -17.24 -8.48
N ASN A 251 -7.31 -17.99 -7.99
CA ASN A 251 -7.29 -19.45 -7.93
C ASN A 251 -7.25 -20.16 -9.31
N GLU A 252 -7.46 -19.43 -10.41
CA GLU A 252 -7.34 -19.91 -11.79
C GLU A 252 -5.99 -19.53 -12.44
N ASN A 253 -5.06 -18.94 -11.67
CA ASN A 253 -3.78 -18.39 -12.15
C ASN A 253 -3.91 -17.21 -13.13
N VAL A 254 -5.04 -16.51 -13.11
CA VAL A 254 -5.21 -15.23 -13.82
C VAL A 254 -4.62 -14.12 -12.95
N LYS A 255 -3.72 -13.32 -13.54
CA LYS A 255 -3.19 -12.13 -12.88
C LYS A 255 -4.19 -10.99 -12.96
N ILE A 256 -4.30 -10.25 -11.86
CA ILE A 256 -5.27 -9.16 -11.73
C ILE A 256 -4.57 -7.92 -11.21
N CYS A 257 -4.87 -6.78 -11.82
CA CYS A 257 -4.46 -5.48 -11.33
C CYS A 257 -5.66 -4.85 -10.60
N VAL A 258 -5.66 -4.91 -9.28
CA VAL A 258 -6.71 -4.30 -8.45
C VAL A 258 -6.35 -2.83 -8.24
N MET A 259 -7.28 -1.94 -8.56
CA MET A 259 -7.16 -0.49 -8.37
C MET A 259 -8.54 0.11 -8.08
N SER A 260 -8.63 1.36 -7.62
CA SER A 260 -9.94 1.97 -7.43
C SER A 260 -10.63 2.33 -8.74
N THR A 261 -11.95 2.51 -8.70
CA THR A 261 -12.71 3.08 -9.82
C THR A 261 -12.22 4.49 -10.15
N THR A 262 -11.80 5.27 -9.15
CA THR A 262 -11.18 6.59 -9.31
C THR A 262 -9.92 6.49 -10.18
N ALA A 263 -8.97 5.62 -9.80
CA ALA A 263 -7.76 5.34 -10.57
C ALA A 263 -8.07 4.84 -12.00
N TYR A 264 -9.00 3.88 -12.12
CA TYR A 264 -9.37 3.32 -13.41
C TYR A 264 -9.96 4.37 -14.37
N SER A 265 -10.72 5.33 -13.84
CA SER A 265 -11.39 6.37 -14.64
C SER A 265 -10.42 7.36 -15.30
N VAL A 266 -9.22 7.54 -14.72
CA VAL A 266 -8.20 8.45 -15.23
C VAL A 266 -7.12 7.77 -16.07
N LEU A 267 -7.18 6.45 -16.25
CA LEU A 267 -6.27 5.72 -17.13
C LEU A 267 -6.49 6.12 -18.60
N THR A 268 -5.40 6.37 -19.32
CA THR A 268 -5.42 6.48 -20.79
C THR A 268 -5.55 5.09 -21.42
N ASP A 269 -6.01 5.03 -22.67
CA ASP A 269 -6.11 3.75 -23.38
C ASP A 269 -4.73 3.09 -23.57
N GLU A 270 -3.68 3.88 -23.74
CA GLU A 270 -2.29 3.36 -23.79
C GLU A 270 -1.89 2.68 -22.48
N GLN A 271 -2.13 3.34 -21.33
CA GLN A 271 -1.83 2.76 -20.02
C GLN A 271 -2.65 1.50 -19.75
N LYS A 272 -3.94 1.48 -20.14
CA LYS A 272 -4.78 0.27 -20.06
C LYS A 272 -4.19 -0.86 -20.89
N ASN A 273 -3.84 -0.59 -22.16
CA ASN A 273 -3.29 -1.60 -23.05
C ASN A 273 -2.00 -2.22 -22.52
N ILE A 274 -1.13 -1.43 -21.88
CA ILE A 274 0.10 -1.93 -21.25
C ILE A 274 -0.22 -2.88 -20.09
N ILE A 275 -1.15 -2.50 -19.20
CA ILE A 275 -1.53 -3.33 -18.05
C ILE A 275 -2.27 -4.59 -18.52
N GLU A 276 -3.22 -4.46 -19.46
CA GLU A 276 -4.07 -5.54 -19.97
C GLU A 276 -3.33 -6.57 -20.83
N LYS A 277 -2.10 -6.26 -21.25
CA LYS A 277 -1.17 -7.25 -21.82
C LYS A 277 -0.79 -8.34 -20.82
N TYR A 278 -0.82 -8.03 -19.53
CA TYR A 278 -0.34 -8.90 -18.45
C TYR A 278 -1.45 -9.31 -17.48
N ASP A 279 -2.34 -8.38 -17.14
CA ASP A 279 -3.31 -8.53 -16.05
C ASP A 279 -4.72 -8.14 -16.46
N VAL A 280 -5.73 -8.75 -15.85
CA VAL A 280 -7.10 -8.23 -15.92
C VAL A 280 -7.24 -7.08 -14.92
N ILE A 281 -7.63 -5.89 -15.38
CA ILE A 281 -7.88 -4.76 -14.48
C ILE A 281 -9.20 -4.95 -13.73
N VAL A 282 -9.16 -4.85 -12.41
CA VAL A 282 -10.32 -4.99 -11.52
C VAL A 282 -10.52 -3.70 -10.73
N PRO A 283 -11.40 -2.79 -11.19
CA PRO A 283 -11.71 -1.57 -10.44
C PRO A 283 -12.54 -1.88 -9.19
N VAL A 284 -12.28 -1.25 -8.05
CA VAL A 284 -13.08 -1.33 -6.81
C VAL A 284 -13.56 0.06 -6.40
N ASP A 285 -14.83 0.21 -6.03
CA ASP A 285 -15.35 1.50 -5.58
C ASP A 285 -15.07 1.69 -4.09
N VAL A 286 -14.17 2.63 -3.78
CA VAL A 286 -13.67 2.93 -2.43
C VAL A 286 -13.54 4.45 -2.23
N HIS A 287 -14.39 5.24 -2.88
CA HIS A 287 -14.26 6.70 -2.93
C HIS A 287 -14.44 7.40 -1.57
N ILE A 288 -15.26 6.85 -0.66
CA ILE A 288 -15.37 7.35 0.72
C ILE A 288 -14.09 7.04 1.48
N ILE A 289 -13.55 5.82 1.33
CA ILE A 289 -12.28 5.44 1.97
C ILE A 289 -11.14 6.33 1.48
N GLU A 290 -11.04 6.57 0.18
CA GLU A 290 -10.08 7.49 -0.43
C GLU A 290 -10.20 8.90 0.14
N ARG A 291 -11.44 9.42 0.18
CA ARG A 291 -11.71 10.78 0.61
C ARG A 291 -11.33 11.03 2.07
N TYR A 292 -11.69 10.13 2.98
CA TYR A 292 -11.51 10.38 4.42
C TYR A 292 -10.26 9.74 5.01
N GLY A 293 -9.72 8.66 4.41
CA GLY A 293 -8.49 8.01 4.88
C GLY A 293 -7.24 8.37 4.08
N GLY A 294 -7.40 8.89 2.85
CA GLY A 294 -6.28 9.25 1.98
C GLY A 294 -5.44 8.04 1.54
N GLY A 295 -6.01 6.84 1.60
CA GLY A 295 -5.50 5.60 1.05
C GLY A 295 -6.56 4.94 0.16
N SER A 296 -6.16 4.04 -0.73
CA SER A 296 -7.05 3.42 -1.72
C SER A 296 -6.91 1.89 -1.72
N ALA A 297 -7.25 1.23 -2.83
CA ALA A 297 -7.37 -0.22 -2.94
C ALA A 297 -6.13 -0.99 -2.45
N ARG A 298 -4.92 -0.56 -2.84
CA ARG A 298 -3.67 -1.20 -2.39
C ARG A 298 -3.50 -1.12 -0.87
N CYS A 299 -3.81 0.04 -0.27
CA CYS A 299 -3.61 0.24 1.17
C CYS A 299 -4.49 -0.70 2.01
N MET A 300 -5.67 -1.06 1.51
CA MET A 300 -6.60 -1.96 2.20
C MET A 300 -6.19 -3.44 2.16
N ILE A 301 -5.13 -3.78 1.41
CA ILE A 301 -4.71 -5.16 1.15
C ILE A 301 -3.34 -5.42 1.77
N ALA A 302 -3.26 -6.39 2.70
CA ALA A 302 -2.01 -7.00 3.11
C ALA A 302 -1.84 -8.36 2.43
N GLU A 303 -0.81 -8.50 1.61
CA GLU A 303 -0.49 -9.78 0.95
C GLU A 303 0.02 -10.83 1.94
N LEU A 304 -0.48 -12.06 1.82
CA LEU A 304 -0.03 -13.21 2.61
C LEU A 304 0.86 -14.12 1.73
N PHE A 305 2.15 -14.16 2.05
CA PHE A 305 3.19 -14.94 1.36
C PHE A 305 3.65 -16.19 2.13
N ILE A 306 2.93 -16.53 3.19
CA ILE A 306 3.21 -17.66 4.08
C ILE A 306 2.26 -18.84 3.83
#